data_AF-A0A3D5RPP8-F1
#
_entry.id   AF-A0A3D5RPP8-F1
#
_cell.length_a   1.000
_cell.length_b   1.000
_cell.length_c   1.000
_cell.angle_alpha   90.00
_cell.angle_beta   90.00
_cell.angle_gamma   90.00
#
_symmetry.space_group_name_H-M   'P 1'
#
loop_
_entity.id
_entity.type
_entity.pdbx_description
1 polymer ?
#
loop_
_entity_poly.entity_id
_entity_poly.type
_entity_poly.pdbx_seq_one_letter_code
_entity_poly.pdbx_strand_id
1 'polypeptide(L)'
;LESLKLLSISPIVLSLGNVAIFNALIAQEDLLGEQVTKLRQIFARRSTPDLAEFIVSVTLNNADMFSALMKLEGDASILDKALGVFSDLPEAKSAIEDLIKISTQLNTADVEVMIDLAELKAYEYHTGVVFSAYNEDYSKALAQGGRYNGLSASFGKARAATGFSFDLKFLSQAQ
;
A
#
# COMPACT_ATOMS: atom_id res chain seq x y z
N LEU A 1 10.31 13.87 0.59
CA LEU A 1 9.83 15.23 0.25
C LEU A 1 10.98 16.21 0.17
N GLU A 2 11.69 16.51 1.25
CA GLU A 2 12.84 17.44 1.23
C GLU A 2 13.90 17.10 0.16
N SER A 3 14.24 15.82 0.00
CA SER A 3 15.15 15.38 -1.07
C SER A 3 14.65 15.68 -2.49
N LEU A 4 13.34 15.59 -2.74
CA LEU A 4 12.75 15.93 -4.05
C LEU A 4 12.69 17.44 -4.27
N LYS A 5 12.46 18.21 -3.19
CA LYS A 5 12.55 19.67 -3.22
C LYS A 5 13.96 20.15 -3.57
N LEU A 6 15.01 19.49 -3.04
CA LEU A 6 16.40 19.79 -3.42
C LEU A 6 16.68 19.55 -4.91
N LEU A 7 15.94 18.64 -5.54
CA LEU A 7 15.99 18.39 -6.98
C LEU A 7 15.09 19.34 -7.78
N SER A 8 14.45 20.31 -7.12
CA SER A 8 13.47 21.24 -7.70
C SER A 8 12.27 20.55 -8.36
N ILE A 9 11.90 19.35 -7.88
CA ILE A 9 10.75 18.61 -8.39
C ILE A 9 9.51 18.96 -7.56
N SER A 10 8.56 19.62 -8.21
CA SER A 10 7.24 20.02 -7.68
C SER A 10 6.29 20.24 -8.86
N PRO A 11 4.98 19.92 -8.75
CA PRO A 11 4.27 19.38 -7.58
C PRO A 11 4.59 17.90 -7.31
N ILE A 12 4.34 17.43 -6.08
CA ILE A 12 4.52 16.02 -5.71
C ILE A 12 3.16 15.45 -5.32
N VAL A 13 2.86 14.27 -5.86
CA VAL A 13 1.75 13.42 -5.42
C VAL A 13 2.32 12.22 -4.67
N LEU A 14 1.91 12.04 -3.41
CA LEU A 14 2.30 10.91 -2.57
C LEU A 14 1.15 9.90 -2.52
N SER A 15 1.35 8.72 -3.09
CA SER A 15 0.44 7.59 -2.91
C SER A 15 0.82 6.82 -1.64
N LEU A 16 -0.13 6.61 -0.74
CA LEU A 16 0.01 5.88 0.53
C LEU A 16 -0.87 4.63 0.53
N GLY A 17 -0.31 3.51 0.96
CA GLY A 17 -1.03 2.25 1.18
C GLY A 17 -0.55 1.55 2.44
N ASN A 18 -1.20 0.46 2.82
CA ASN A 18 -0.75 -0.36 3.94
C ASN A 18 -1.05 -1.84 3.70
N VAL A 19 0.00 -2.63 3.42
CA VAL A 19 -0.13 -4.05 3.08
C VAL A 19 -0.68 -4.90 4.24
N ALA A 20 -0.64 -4.38 5.48
CA ALA A 20 -1.18 -5.06 6.65
C ALA A 20 -2.71 -5.24 6.56
N ILE A 21 -3.43 -4.40 5.81
CA ILE A 21 -4.88 -4.53 5.61
C ILE A 21 -5.20 -5.81 4.84
N PHE A 22 -4.52 -6.03 3.70
CA PHE A 22 -4.65 -7.26 2.92
C PHE A 22 -4.21 -8.48 3.73
N ASN A 23 -3.10 -8.37 4.47
CA ASN A 23 -2.59 -9.47 5.30
C ASN A 23 -3.59 -9.86 6.40
N ALA A 24 -4.24 -8.88 7.02
CA ALA A 24 -5.26 -9.12 8.05
C ALA A 24 -6.48 -9.85 7.48
N LEU A 25 -6.93 -9.50 6.27
CA LEU A 25 -8.00 -10.24 5.59
C LEU A 25 -7.61 -11.68 5.29
N ILE A 26 -6.43 -11.90 4.70
CA ILE A 26 -5.94 -13.25 4.38
C ILE A 26 -5.87 -14.12 5.65
N ALA A 27 -5.53 -13.54 6.80
CA ALA A 27 -5.46 -14.28 8.06
C ALA A 27 -6.83 -14.79 8.57
N GLN A 28 -7.94 -14.28 8.01
CA GLN A 28 -9.31 -14.75 8.31
C GLN A 28 -9.82 -15.79 7.31
N GLU A 29 -8.98 -16.19 6.35
CA GLU A 29 -9.34 -17.13 5.28
C GLU A 29 -8.56 -18.44 5.43
N ASP A 30 -9.20 -19.55 5.05
CA ASP A 30 -8.55 -20.87 4.99
C ASP A 30 -7.93 -21.09 3.59
N LEU A 31 -6.90 -20.31 3.27
CA LEU A 31 -6.23 -20.35 1.97
C LEU A 31 -4.89 -21.08 2.03
N LEU A 32 -4.65 -21.93 1.03
CA LEU A 32 -3.35 -22.53 0.78
C LEU A 32 -2.35 -21.48 0.23
N GLY A 33 -1.06 -21.71 0.40
CA GLY A 33 -0.01 -20.77 -0.02
C GLY A 33 -0.07 -20.36 -1.49
N GLU A 34 -0.43 -21.30 -2.38
CA GLU A 34 -0.62 -21.01 -3.82
C GLU A 34 -1.83 -20.11 -4.07
N GLN A 35 -2.92 -20.28 -3.31
CA GLN A 35 -4.13 -19.45 -3.41
C GLN A 35 -3.86 -18.03 -2.91
N VAL A 36 -3.12 -17.88 -1.80
CA VAL A 36 -2.67 -16.57 -1.30
C VAL A 36 -1.81 -15.86 -2.35
N THR A 37 -0.87 -16.59 -2.96
CA THR A 37 0.00 -16.06 -4.01
C THR A 37 -0.81 -15.60 -5.23
N LYS A 38 -1.77 -16.42 -5.69
CA LYS A 38 -2.68 -16.07 -6.79
C LYS A 38 -3.51 -14.82 -6.46
N LEU A 39 -4.07 -14.74 -5.26
CA LEU A 39 -4.86 -13.59 -4.84
C LEU A 39 -4.02 -12.31 -4.76
N ARG A 40 -2.78 -12.37 -4.26
CA ARG A 40 -1.84 -11.24 -4.31
C ARG A 40 -1.57 -10.78 -5.74
N GLN A 41 -1.33 -11.71 -6.67
CA GLN A 41 -1.12 -11.37 -8.09
C GLN A 41 -2.33 -10.69 -8.71
N ILE A 42 -3.54 -11.14 -8.37
CA ILE A 42 -4.80 -10.52 -8.81
C ILE A 42 -4.88 -9.06 -8.35
N PHE A 43 -4.55 -8.78 -7.08
CA PHE A 43 -4.50 -7.41 -6.55
C PHE A 43 -3.40 -6.57 -7.20
N ALA A 44 -2.19 -7.12 -7.35
CA ALA A 44 -1.05 -6.42 -7.95
C ALA A 44 -1.33 -5.95 -9.40
N ARG A 45 -2.14 -6.71 -10.16
CA ARG A 45 -2.58 -6.33 -11.51
C ARG A 45 -3.94 -5.62 -11.57
N ARG A 46 -4.57 -5.33 -10.43
CA ARG A 46 -5.88 -4.64 -10.33
C ARG A 46 -7.01 -5.31 -11.10
N SER A 47 -7.05 -6.64 -11.15
CA SER A 47 -8.06 -7.34 -11.95
C SER A 47 -9.30 -7.72 -11.15
N THR A 48 -10.32 -6.87 -11.21
CA THR A 48 -11.65 -7.18 -10.64
C THR A 48 -12.30 -8.41 -11.28
N PRO A 49 -12.19 -8.65 -12.61
CA PRO A 49 -12.71 -9.89 -13.21
C PRO A 49 -12.06 -11.15 -12.64
N ASP A 50 -10.73 -11.16 -12.52
CA ASP A 50 -10.02 -12.30 -11.94
C ASP A 50 -10.32 -12.49 -10.46
N LEU A 51 -10.56 -11.39 -9.71
CA LEU A 51 -10.99 -11.48 -8.31
C LEU A 51 -12.38 -12.14 -8.21
N ALA A 52 -13.31 -11.76 -9.08
CA ALA A 52 -14.64 -12.37 -9.10
C ALA A 52 -14.57 -13.88 -9.42
N GLU A 53 -13.75 -14.28 -10.41
CA GLU A 53 -13.51 -15.69 -10.71
C GLU A 53 -12.86 -16.42 -9.53
N PHE A 54 -11.88 -15.79 -8.87
CA PHE A 54 -11.22 -16.36 -7.71
C PHE A 54 -12.20 -16.62 -6.55
N ILE A 55 -13.06 -15.66 -6.22
CA ILE A 55 -14.09 -15.77 -5.18
C ILE A 55 -15.09 -16.88 -5.48
N VAL A 56 -15.43 -17.13 -6.75
CA VAL A 56 -16.31 -18.25 -7.12
C VAL A 56 -15.57 -19.59 -7.00
N SER A 57 -14.29 -19.61 -7.35
CA SER A 57 -13.47 -20.83 -7.30
C SER A 57 -13.02 -21.22 -5.88
N VAL A 58 -13.01 -20.26 -4.96
CA VAL A 58 -12.55 -20.41 -3.58
C VAL A 58 -13.55 -19.73 -2.66
N THR A 59 -14.20 -20.49 -1.78
CA THR A 59 -15.13 -19.93 -0.79
C THR A 59 -14.36 -19.08 0.22
N LEU A 60 -14.41 -17.75 0.04
CA LEU A 60 -13.87 -16.78 1.00
C LEU A 60 -14.94 -16.37 2.01
N ASN A 61 -14.55 -16.29 3.28
CA ASN A 61 -15.37 -15.77 4.38
C ASN A 61 -15.66 -14.28 4.20
N ASN A 62 -14.69 -13.52 3.67
CA ASN A 62 -14.76 -12.06 3.56
C ASN A 62 -14.73 -11.56 2.09
N ALA A 63 -15.37 -12.29 1.17
CA ALA A 63 -15.40 -11.97 -0.27
C ALA A 63 -15.77 -10.50 -0.58
N ASP A 64 -16.77 -9.96 0.12
CA ASP A 64 -17.21 -8.57 -0.03
C ASP A 64 -16.14 -7.57 0.42
N MET A 65 -15.38 -7.89 1.48
CA MET A 65 -14.29 -7.05 1.97
C MET A 65 -13.10 -7.03 1.00
N PHE A 66 -12.76 -8.16 0.37
CA PHE A 66 -11.75 -8.17 -0.71
C PHE A 66 -12.20 -7.34 -1.91
N SER A 67 -13.47 -7.46 -2.30
CA SER A 67 -14.05 -6.67 -3.38
C SER A 67 -14.10 -5.17 -3.06
N ALA A 68 -14.34 -4.82 -1.80
CA ALA A 68 -14.28 -3.45 -1.31
C ALA A 68 -12.84 -2.92 -1.29
N LEU A 69 -11.88 -3.69 -0.77
CA LEU A 69 -10.46 -3.33 -0.71
C LEU A 69 -9.92 -2.94 -2.09
N MET A 70 -10.25 -3.70 -3.13
CA MET A 70 -9.81 -3.44 -4.51
C MET A 70 -10.29 -2.09 -5.05
N LYS A 71 -11.32 -1.50 -4.45
CA LYS A 71 -11.93 -0.22 -4.87
C LYS A 71 -11.62 0.94 -3.93
N LEU A 72 -10.87 0.72 -2.85
CA LEU A 72 -10.51 1.75 -1.88
C LEU A 72 -9.22 2.45 -2.32
N GLU A 73 -9.40 3.34 -3.29
CA GLU A 73 -8.38 4.22 -3.85
C GLU A 73 -8.99 5.63 -4.04
N GLY A 74 -8.24 6.69 -3.73
CA GLY A 74 -8.74 8.07 -3.81
C GLY A 74 -8.01 9.02 -2.85
N ASP A 75 -8.63 10.12 -2.47
CA ASP A 75 -8.06 11.03 -1.47
C ASP A 75 -8.20 10.48 -0.03
N ALA A 76 -7.75 11.26 0.95
CA ALA A 76 -7.82 10.85 2.36
C ALA A 76 -9.23 10.52 2.89
N SER A 77 -10.31 10.99 2.23
CA SER A 77 -11.69 10.72 2.68
C SER A 77 -12.08 9.24 2.59
N ILE A 78 -11.37 8.44 1.77
CA ILE A 78 -11.65 7.00 1.69
C ILE A 78 -11.29 6.25 2.97
N LEU A 79 -10.43 6.82 3.83
CA LEU A 79 -9.97 6.16 5.05
C LEU A 79 -11.12 6.00 6.06
N ASP A 80 -12.06 6.93 6.10
CA ASP A 80 -13.26 6.82 6.95
C ASP A 80 -14.17 5.67 6.46
N LYS A 81 -14.34 5.55 5.14
CA LYS A 81 -15.06 4.43 4.53
C LYS A 81 -14.35 3.10 4.83
N ALA A 82 -13.03 3.06 4.73
CA ALA A 82 -12.24 1.88 5.02
C ALA A 82 -12.38 1.44 6.49
N LEU A 83 -12.39 2.39 7.44
CA LEU A 83 -12.66 2.07 8.86
C LEU A 83 -14.02 1.40 9.05
N GLY A 84 -15.05 1.82 8.31
CA GLY A 84 -16.35 1.14 8.33
C GLY A 84 -16.27 -0.30 7.83
N VAL A 85 -15.63 -0.51 6.68
CA VAL A 85 -15.50 -1.83 6.03
C VAL A 85 -14.70 -2.82 6.87
N PHE A 86 -13.61 -2.38 7.50
CA PHE A 86 -12.66 -3.25 8.20
C PHE A 86 -12.71 -3.10 9.73
N SER A 87 -13.81 -2.57 10.27
CA SER A 87 -13.96 -2.28 11.71
C SER A 87 -13.79 -3.51 12.61
N ASP A 88 -14.22 -4.67 12.13
CA ASP A 88 -14.15 -5.95 12.85
C ASP A 88 -12.79 -6.66 12.74
N LEU A 89 -11.81 -6.06 12.04
CA LEU A 89 -10.46 -6.60 11.85
C LEU A 89 -9.44 -5.69 12.56
N PRO A 90 -9.02 -6.00 13.79
CA PRO A 90 -8.17 -5.12 14.59
C PRO A 90 -6.87 -4.69 13.89
N GLU A 91 -6.21 -5.62 13.19
CA GLU A 91 -4.97 -5.35 12.47
C GLU A 91 -5.19 -4.43 11.26
N ALA A 92 -6.28 -4.65 10.50
CA ALA A 92 -6.63 -3.78 9.38
C ALA A 92 -7.05 -2.39 9.85
N LYS A 93 -7.85 -2.31 10.92
CA LYS A 93 -8.25 -1.06 11.54
C LYS A 93 -7.04 -0.25 12.00
N SER A 94 -6.12 -0.87 12.74
CA SER A 94 -4.87 -0.24 13.18
C SER A 94 -4.04 0.27 11.99
N ALA A 95 -3.95 -0.52 10.92
CA ALA A 95 -3.26 -0.14 9.70
C ALA A 95 -3.87 1.09 9.00
N ILE A 96 -5.19 1.23 9.04
CA ILE A 96 -5.93 2.40 8.50
C ILE A 96 -5.75 3.62 9.41
N GLU A 97 -5.81 3.44 10.73
CA GLU A 97 -5.55 4.51 11.70
C GLU A 97 -4.13 5.08 11.55
N ASP A 98 -3.14 4.24 11.25
CA ASP A 98 -1.79 4.69 10.94
C ASP A 98 -1.74 5.55 9.66
N LEU A 99 -2.49 5.18 8.61
CA LEU A 99 -2.62 5.99 7.39
C LEU A 99 -3.30 7.34 7.66
N ILE A 100 -4.34 7.38 8.50
CA ILE A 100 -5.01 8.62 8.90
C ILE A 100 -4.04 9.56 9.61
N LYS A 101 -3.24 9.04 10.56
CA LYS A 101 -2.24 9.84 11.28
C LYS A 101 -1.20 10.42 10.31
N ILE A 102 -0.70 9.61 9.38
CA ILE A 102 0.31 10.04 8.39
C ILE A 102 -0.28 11.09 7.44
N SER A 103 -1.45 10.82 6.85
CA SER A 103 -2.13 11.76 5.96
C SER A 103 -2.39 13.10 6.65
N THR A 104 -2.85 13.08 7.90
CA THR A 104 -3.08 14.30 8.70
C THR A 104 -1.80 15.11 8.91
N GLN A 105 -0.67 14.44 9.18
CA GLN A 105 0.63 15.13 9.30
C GLN A 105 1.09 15.74 7.98
N LEU A 106 0.81 15.07 6.86
CA LEU A 106 1.16 15.53 5.52
C LEU A 106 0.28 16.66 4.99
N ASN A 107 -0.92 16.88 5.54
CA ASN A 107 -1.80 18.00 5.14
C ASN A 107 -1.16 19.39 5.30
N THR A 108 -0.13 19.52 6.15
CA THR A 108 0.64 20.77 6.31
C THR A 108 1.82 20.89 5.35
N ALA A 109 2.14 19.83 4.63
CA ALA A 109 3.16 19.84 3.61
C ALA A 109 2.57 20.23 2.26
N ASP A 110 3.38 20.86 1.41
CA ASP A 110 3.05 21.17 0.02
C ASP A 110 3.15 19.89 -0.85
N VAL A 111 2.21 18.97 -0.61
CA VAL A 111 2.14 17.66 -1.27
C VAL A 111 0.68 17.21 -1.35
N GLU A 112 0.29 16.66 -2.49
CA GLU A 112 -1.00 15.99 -2.61
C GLU A 112 -0.89 14.55 -2.08
N VAL A 113 -1.83 14.12 -1.24
CA VAL A 113 -1.85 12.76 -0.69
C VAL A 113 -2.99 11.97 -1.32
N MET A 114 -2.63 10.90 -2.00
CA MET A 114 -3.55 9.88 -2.50
C MET A 114 -3.41 8.63 -1.64
N ILE A 115 -4.51 7.94 -1.41
CA ILE A 115 -4.59 6.68 -0.69
C ILE A 115 -4.90 5.58 -1.69
N ASP A 116 -4.18 4.47 -1.58
CA ASP A 116 -4.42 3.25 -2.32
C ASP A 116 -4.25 2.04 -1.41
N LEU A 117 -5.37 1.53 -0.89
CA LEU A 117 -5.35 0.42 0.08
C LEU A 117 -5.11 -0.95 -0.56
N ALA A 118 -5.24 -1.04 -1.89
CA ALA A 118 -4.98 -2.26 -2.64
C ALA A 118 -3.55 -2.31 -3.24
N GLU A 119 -2.69 -1.33 -2.91
CA GLU A 119 -1.31 -1.28 -3.39
C GLU A 119 -0.47 -2.42 -2.77
N LEU A 120 -0.28 -3.48 -3.56
CA LEU A 120 0.51 -4.66 -3.22
C LEU A 120 1.74 -4.86 -4.12
N LYS A 121 2.03 -3.94 -5.06
CA LYS A 121 3.25 -3.96 -5.88
C LYS A 121 4.48 -3.59 -5.07
N ALA A 122 4.29 -3.02 -3.88
CA ALA A 122 5.36 -2.88 -2.90
C ALA A 122 5.99 -4.25 -2.67
N TYR A 123 7.32 -4.31 -2.74
CA TYR A 123 8.07 -5.56 -2.59
C TYR A 123 7.56 -6.40 -1.42
N GLU A 124 7.48 -7.73 -1.62
CA GLU A 124 6.89 -8.70 -0.67
C GLU A 124 7.44 -8.64 0.76
N TYR A 125 8.56 -7.94 0.98
CA TYR A 125 9.16 -7.73 2.29
C TYR A 125 8.50 -6.61 3.13
N HIS A 126 7.60 -5.80 2.55
CA HIS A 126 6.89 -4.78 3.31
C HIS A 126 5.88 -5.40 4.27
N THR A 127 5.73 -4.77 5.43
CA THR A 127 4.95 -5.31 6.56
C THR A 127 3.91 -4.33 7.09
N GLY A 128 3.81 -3.14 6.49
CA GLY A 128 2.93 -2.08 6.96
C GLY A 128 2.76 -0.99 5.90
N VAL A 129 2.83 0.27 6.33
CA VAL A 129 2.73 1.43 5.43
C VAL A 129 3.73 1.34 4.28
N VAL A 130 3.24 1.60 3.08
CA VAL A 130 4.01 1.72 1.84
C VAL A 130 3.67 3.04 1.18
N PHE A 131 4.60 3.61 0.44
CA PHE A 131 4.36 4.84 -0.29
C PHE A 131 5.17 4.93 -1.58
N SER A 132 4.64 5.68 -2.53
CA SER A 132 5.33 6.08 -3.75
C SER A 132 5.13 7.58 -3.99
N ALA A 133 6.18 8.26 -4.45
CA ALA A 133 6.13 9.67 -4.82
C ALA A 133 6.14 9.81 -6.34
N TYR A 134 5.24 10.63 -6.86
CA TYR A 134 5.06 10.89 -8.29
C TYR A 134 5.12 12.39 -8.58
N ASN A 135 5.40 12.71 -9.82
CA ASN A 135 5.25 14.02 -10.43
C ASN A 135 4.83 13.79 -11.89
N GLU A 136 4.04 14.71 -12.44
CA GLU A 136 3.44 14.57 -13.77
C GLU A 136 4.46 14.49 -14.92
N ASP A 137 5.65 15.07 -14.74
CA ASP A 137 6.69 15.10 -15.76
C ASP A 137 7.44 13.76 -15.89
N TYR A 138 7.18 12.79 -15.00
CA TYR A 138 7.90 11.53 -14.93
C TYR A 138 6.99 10.32 -15.18
N SER A 139 7.48 9.39 -16.01
CA SER A 139 6.74 8.19 -16.41
C SER A 139 6.64 7.10 -15.35
N LYS A 140 7.30 7.25 -14.20
CA LYS A 140 7.27 6.29 -13.08
C LYS A 140 7.46 7.00 -11.74
N ALA A 141 7.24 6.25 -10.66
CA ALA A 141 7.50 6.72 -9.30
C ALA A 141 8.95 7.21 -9.17
N LEU A 142 9.11 8.40 -8.60
CA LEU A 142 10.39 9.03 -8.32
C LEU A 142 11.07 8.40 -7.11
N ALA A 143 10.27 8.10 -6.09
CA ALA A 143 10.69 7.44 -4.87
C ALA A 143 9.67 6.40 -4.47
N GLN A 144 10.15 5.32 -3.86
CA GLN A 144 9.29 4.29 -3.28
C GLN A 144 9.86 3.88 -1.93
N GLY A 145 8.98 3.57 -0.98
CA GLY A 145 9.39 3.23 0.36
C GLY A 145 8.28 2.61 1.19
N GLY A 146 8.61 2.35 2.45
CA GLY A 146 7.66 1.77 3.39
C GLY A 146 8.33 1.12 4.58
N ARG A 147 7.49 0.50 5.41
CA ARG A 147 7.87 -0.24 6.61
C ARG A 147 8.19 -1.70 6.28
N TYR A 148 9.33 -2.19 6.76
CA TYR A 148 9.81 -3.55 6.54
C TYR A 148 10.43 -4.15 7.81
N ASN A 149 9.61 -4.72 8.68
CA ASN A 149 10.11 -5.30 9.92
C ASN A 149 10.83 -6.66 9.71
N GLY A 150 10.61 -7.30 8.55
CA GLY A 150 11.03 -8.68 8.27
C GLY A 150 12.47 -8.87 7.76
N LEU A 151 13.11 -7.84 7.20
CA LEU A 151 14.48 -7.95 6.66
C LEU A 151 15.54 -8.26 7.74
N SER A 152 15.22 -7.99 9.01
CA SER A 152 16.08 -8.27 10.16
C SER A 152 15.81 -9.63 10.82
N ALA A 153 14.74 -10.34 10.43
CA ALA A 153 14.38 -11.65 10.99
C ALA A 153 15.42 -12.72 10.63
N SER A 154 16.01 -12.64 9.44
CA SER A 154 17.18 -13.46 9.03
C SER A 154 18.43 -13.22 9.88
N PHE A 155 18.47 -12.13 10.65
CA PHE A 155 19.56 -11.76 11.56
C PHE A 155 19.20 -11.90 13.05
N GLY A 156 18.12 -12.64 13.37
CA GLY A 156 17.83 -13.12 14.73
C GLY A 156 17.01 -12.19 15.63
N LYS A 157 16.67 -10.96 15.20
CA LYS A 157 15.66 -10.11 15.86
C LYS A 157 14.92 -9.24 14.85
N ALA A 158 13.61 -9.39 14.76
CA ALA A 158 12.76 -8.43 14.06
C ALA A 158 12.87 -7.06 14.76
N ARG A 159 13.28 -6.04 14.00
CA ARG A 159 13.33 -4.64 14.43
C ARG A 159 12.46 -3.80 13.52
N ALA A 160 11.80 -2.80 14.10
CA ALA A 160 11.08 -1.81 13.33
C ALA A 160 12.04 -1.11 12.36
N ALA A 161 11.71 -1.12 11.07
CA ALA A 161 12.51 -0.47 10.03
C ALA A 161 11.60 0.15 8.97
N THR A 162 12.00 1.30 8.48
CA THR A 162 11.35 2.02 7.38
C THR A 162 12.41 2.75 6.58
N GLY A 163 12.13 2.98 5.30
CA GLY A 163 13.06 3.64 4.40
C GLY A 163 12.42 3.91 3.04
N PHE A 164 13.18 4.54 2.16
CA PHE A 164 12.82 4.75 0.77
C PHE A 164 14.07 4.79 -0.11
N SER A 165 13.88 4.68 -1.41
CA SER A 165 14.94 4.76 -2.40
C SER A 165 14.55 5.67 -3.57
N PHE A 166 15.56 6.11 -4.31
CA PHE A 166 15.44 6.78 -5.59
C PHE A 166 16.15 5.98 -6.66
N ASP A 167 15.66 6.03 -7.90
CA ASP A 167 16.44 5.65 -9.07
C ASP A 167 17.20 6.89 -9.58
N LEU A 168 18.43 7.06 -9.10
CA LEU A 168 19.27 8.21 -9.47
C LEU A 168 19.59 8.26 -10.97
N LYS A 169 19.69 7.09 -11.63
CA LYS A 169 19.94 7.05 -13.07
C LYS A 169 18.75 7.62 -13.82
N PHE A 170 17.55 7.18 -13.48
CA PHE A 170 16.32 7.73 -14.05
C PHE A 170 16.19 9.24 -13.79
N LEU A 171 16.38 9.67 -12.55
CA LEU A 171 16.30 11.09 -12.18
C LEU A 171 17.34 11.95 -12.93
N SER A 172 18.53 11.42 -13.19
CA SER A 172 19.56 12.15 -13.94
C SER A 172 19.31 12.26 -15.45
N GLN A 173 18.43 11.42 -16.00
CA GLN A 173 18.13 11.36 -17.43
C GLN A 173 16.84 12.09 -17.82
N ALA A 174 16.01 12.41 -16.83
CA ALA A 174 14.72 13.07 -17.02
C ALA A 174 14.79 14.59 -16.77
N GLN A 175 15.99 15.18 -16.86
CA GLN A 175 16.22 16.63 -16.91
C GLN A 175 16.34 17.12 -18.36
#